data_AF-K9KAS4-F1
#
_entry.id   AF-K9KAS4-F1
#
_cell.length_a   1.000
_cell.length_b   1.000
_cell.length_c   1.000
_cell.angle_alpha   90.00
_cell.angle_beta   90.00
_cell.angle_gamma   90.00
#
_symmetry.space_group_name_H-M   'P 1'
#
loop_
_entity.id
_entity.type
_entity.pdbx_description
1 polymer ?
#
loop_
_entity_poly.entity_id
_entity_poly.type
_entity_poly.pdbx_seq_one_letter_code
_entity_poly.pdbx_strand_id
1 'polypeptide(L)'
;VRFSCVDCEPMVIDKFPFDKYELEPSPLTQYIRERKSPHTCWQVFVTSSGKYNELGYPFGYLKASTTLTCVNLFVMPYNYPVLLPLLDDLFKVHKLKPNLKWRQAFDNYLKTLPPYYLLTKLESERILASVGKKPPQEIGIKVKNHSGGGVSLTHSKNFRKLLKEIIGETVPRLTELNTKEFAGFQVGLLNKDLKPQTYRNAYDIPRRGLLDQLTRMRSNLLKTHKFIVGQDEDSLHSVPVAQMGNYQEYLKTLASPLREIDPDQPKRLHTFGNPFKQDKKGMMIDEADEFVAGPQNKVKRPGEPNSPLSSKRRRN
;
A
#
# COMPACT_ATOMS: atom_id res chain seq x y z
N VAL A 1 -1.64 8.04 -36.73
CA VAL A 1 -1.88 6.58 -36.59
C VAL A 1 -1.60 5.92 -37.93
N ARG A 2 -0.85 4.82 -37.97
CA ARG A 2 -0.59 4.01 -39.16
C ARG A 2 -1.16 2.60 -38.96
N PHE A 3 -1.41 1.87 -40.04
CA PHE A 3 -1.83 0.47 -40.01
C PHE A 3 -0.84 -0.40 -40.78
N SER A 4 -0.78 -1.68 -40.42
CA SER A 4 -0.02 -2.69 -41.16
C SER A 4 -0.97 -3.53 -42.01
N CYS A 5 -0.62 -3.74 -43.28
CA CYS A 5 -1.35 -4.61 -44.20
C CYS A 5 -0.97 -6.09 -44.05
N VAL A 6 -0.43 -6.48 -42.88
CA VAL A 6 -0.10 -7.87 -42.56
C VAL A 6 -1.26 -8.48 -41.81
N ASP A 7 -1.75 -9.61 -42.32
CA ASP A 7 -2.87 -10.33 -41.70
C ASP A 7 -2.43 -10.95 -40.37
N CYS A 8 -3.19 -10.66 -39.31
CA CYS A 8 -2.96 -11.17 -37.97
C CYS A 8 -4.27 -11.70 -37.38
N GLU A 9 -4.19 -12.69 -36.51
CA GLU A 9 -5.36 -13.17 -35.78
C GLU A 9 -5.74 -12.19 -34.66
N PRO A 10 -7.04 -11.87 -34.50
CA PRO A 10 -7.50 -11.00 -33.43
C PRO A 10 -7.34 -11.69 -32.07
N MET A 11 -6.52 -11.12 -31.21
CA MET A 11 -6.33 -11.63 -29.85
C MET A 11 -7.45 -11.10 -28.94
N VAL A 12 -8.14 -12.02 -28.25
CA VAL A 12 -9.25 -11.70 -27.34
C VAL A 12 -9.10 -12.51 -26.06
N ILE A 13 -9.24 -11.85 -24.91
CA ILE A 13 -9.37 -12.48 -23.60
C ILE A 13 -10.82 -12.32 -23.14
N ASP A 14 -11.37 -13.36 -22.52
CA ASP A 14 -12.73 -13.32 -21.98
C ASP A 14 -12.86 -12.21 -20.93
N LYS A 15 -13.92 -11.40 -21.05
CA LYS A 15 -14.23 -10.26 -20.16
C LYS A 15 -13.14 -9.19 -20.06
N PHE A 16 -12.19 -9.13 -20.99
CA PHE A 16 -11.24 -8.03 -21.03
C PHE A 16 -11.94 -6.76 -21.52
N PRO A 17 -11.84 -5.63 -20.81
CA PRO A 17 -12.44 -4.38 -21.25
C PRO A 17 -11.69 -3.82 -22.46
N PHE A 18 -12.42 -3.47 -23.51
CA PHE A 18 -11.87 -2.81 -24.68
C PHE A 18 -12.88 -1.83 -25.26
N ASP A 19 -12.37 -0.79 -25.91
CA ASP A 19 -13.21 0.11 -26.68
C ASP A 19 -13.34 -0.40 -28.11
N LYS A 20 -14.54 -0.28 -28.66
CA LYS A 20 -14.86 -0.62 -30.06
C LYS A 20 -15.43 0.62 -30.72
N TYR A 21 -14.69 1.16 -31.68
CA TYR A 21 -15.12 2.31 -32.48
C TYR A 21 -15.44 1.87 -33.89
N GLU A 22 -16.64 2.22 -34.37
CA GLU A 22 -17.01 2.02 -35.76
C GLU A 22 -16.35 3.08 -36.63
N LEU A 23 -15.72 2.67 -37.73
CA LEU A 23 -15.12 3.60 -38.69
C LEU A 23 -16.13 4.03 -39.73
N GLU A 24 -16.11 5.31 -40.05
CA GLU A 24 -16.86 5.87 -41.17
C GLU A 24 -16.46 5.22 -42.50
N PRO A 25 -17.43 5.05 -43.43
CA PRO A 25 -17.15 4.49 -44.75
C PRO A 25 -16.07 5.27 -45.50
N SER A 26 -15.02 4.56 -45.90
CA SER A 26 -13.89 5.08 -46.67
C SER A 26 -13.34 4.01 -47.62
N PRO A 27 -12.48 4.38 -48.60
CA PRO A 27 -11.84 3.41 -49.50
C PRO A 27 -11.08 2.30 -48.74
N LEU A 28 -10.47 2.65 -47.60
CA LEU A 28 -9.81 1.67 -46.73
C LEU A 28 -10.82 0.66 -46.14
N THR A 29 -11.95 1.14 -45.62
CA THR A 29 -12.96 0.24 -45.05
C THR A 29 -13.63 -0.64 -46.11
N GLN A 30 -13.78 -0.13 -47.34
CA GLN A 30 -14.27 -0.90 -48.48
C GLN A 30 -13.29 -2.02 -48.80
N TYR A 31 -12.00 -1.70 -48.92
CA TYR A 31 -10.95 -2.69 -49.17
C TYR A 31 -10.91 -3.79 -48.11
N ILE A 32 -10.93 -3.42 -46.82
CA ILE A 32 -10.92 -4.40 -45.72
C ILE A 32 -12.17 -5.31 -45.76
N ARG A 33 -13.34 -4.76 -46.12
CA ARG A 33 -14.59 -5.51 -46.24
C ARG A 33 -14.59 -6.47 -47.44
N GLU A 34 -14.07 -6.04 -48.57
CA GLU A 34 -14.04 -6.82 -49.83
C GLU A 34 -13.20 -8.09 -49.71
N ARG A 35 -12.21 -8.11 -48.82
CA ARG A 35 -11.40 -9.30 -48.54
C ARG A 35 -12.19 -10.45 -47.90
N LYS A 36 -13.38 -10.19 -47.35
CA LYS A 36 -14.29 -11.19 -46.74
C LYS A 36 -13.59 -12.15 -45.78
N SER A 37 -12.63 -11.66 -45.01
CA SER A 37 -11.80 -12.45 -44.10
C SER A 37 -12.15 -12.15 -42.62
N PRO A 38 -13.17 -12.82 -42.06
CA PRO A 38 -13.69 -12.50 -40.71
C PRO A 38 -12.72 -12.84 -39.57
N HIS A 39 -11.70 -13.66 -39.84
CA HIS A 39 -10.71 -14.11 -38.87
C HIS A 39 -9.38 -13.35 -38.93
N THR A 40 -9.26 -12.36 -39.82
CA THR A 40 -8.04 -11.56 -39.96
C THR A 40 -8.28 -10.14 -39.50
N CYS A 41 -7.26 -9.52 -38.91
CA CYS A 41 -7.25 -8.12 -38.54
C CYS A 41 -5.91 -7.47 -38.91
N TRP A 42 -5.93 -6.14 -39.00
CA TRP A 42 -4.77 -5.33 -39.32
C TRP A 42 -4.38 -4.47 -38.14
N GLN A 43 -3.14 -4.61 -37.68
CA GLN A 43 -2.67 -3.90 -36.50
C GLN A 43 -2.50 -2.40 -36.78
N VAL A 44 -2.80 -1.58 -35.78
CA VAL A 44 -2.61 -0.12 -35.82
C VAL A 44 -1.54 0.32 -34.83
N PHE A 45 -0.77 1.32 -35.24
CA PHE A 45 0.44 1.81 -34.58
C PHE A 45 0.41 3.33 -34.49
N VAL A 46 1.06 3.86 -33.47
CA VAL A 46 1.35 5.29 -33.36
C VAL A 46 2.83 5.48 -33.65
N THR A 47 3.15 6.27 -34.68
CA THR A 47 4.54 6.58 -35.02
C THR A 47 5.22 7.31 -33.86
N SER A 48 6.52 7.03 -33.65
CA SER A 48 7.32 7.66 -32.59
C SER A 48 6.80 7.39 -31.17
N SER A 49 5.98 6.35 -30.96
CA SER A 49 5.52 5.98 -29.61
C SER A 49 6.49 5.08 -28.85
N GLY A 50 7.43 4.43 -29.53
CA GLY A 50 8.42 3.53 -28.93
C GLY A 50 9.74 4.24 -28.61
N LYS A 51 10.42 3.84 -27.52
CA LYS A 51 11.77 4.35 -27.18
C LYS A 51 12.86 3.90 -28.16
N TYR A 52 12.72 2.71 -28.73
CA TYR A 52 13.75 2.05 -29.55
C TYR A 52 13.26 1.64 -30.95
N ASN A 53 11.96 1.80 -31.22
CA ASN A 53 11.34 1.44 -32.50
C ASN A 53 10.60 2.65 -33.06
N GLU A 54 11.00 3.13 -34.24
CA GLU A 54 10.42 4.32 -34.86
C GLU A 54 8.94 4.14 -35.21
N LEU A 55 8.53 2.92 -35.59
CA LEU A 55 7.13 2.61 -35.86
C LEU A 55 6.27 2.49 -34.58
N GLY A 56 6.89 2.31 -33.41
CA GLY A 56 6.18 2.00 -32.17
C GLY A 56 5.67 0.55 -32.09
N TYR A 57 4.84 0.27 -31.09
CA TYR A 57 4.18 -1.03 -30.91
C TYR A 57 2.67 -0.90 -31.16
N PRO A 58 1.98 -2.00 -31.49
CA PRO A 58 0.56 -1.93 -31.84
C PRO A 58 -0.28 -1.63 -30.60
N PHE A 59 -1.29 -0.78 -30.75
CA PHE A 59 -2.23 -0.39 -29.69
C PHE A 59 -3.67 -0.81 -30.00
N GLY A 60 -3.85 -1.63 -31.03
CA GLY A 60 -5.17 -2.05 -31.48
C GLY A 60 -5.11 -2.66 -32.85
N TYR A 61 -6.28 -2.95 -33.40
CA TYR A 61 -6.40 -3.49 -34.75
C TYR A 61 -7.73 -3.09 -35.39
N LEU A 62 -7.72 -3.07 -36.72
CA LEU A 62 -8.89 -2.91 -37.57
C LEU A 62 -9.42 -4.29 -37.94
N LYS A 63 -10.72 -4.49 -37.77
CA LYS A 63 -11.39 -5.73 -38.13
C LYS A 63 -12.78 -5.45 -38.68
N ALA A 64 -13.12 -6.09 -39.80
CA ALA A 64 -14.48 -6.04 -40.35
C ALA A 64 -15.49 -6.66 -39.38
N SER A 65 -16.70 -6.11 -39.33
CA SER A 65 -17.82 -6.74 -38.63
C SER A 65 -18.12 -8.13 -39.24
N THR A 66 -18.67 -9.05 -38.44
CA THR A 66 -19.14 -10.35 -38.93
C THR A 66 -20.23 -10.21 -39.99
N THR A 67 -21.06 -9.17 -39.87
CA THR A 67 -22.08 -8.78 -40.86
C THR A 67 -21.49 -8.10 -42.09
N LEU A 68 -20.17 -7.84 -42.11
CA LEU A 68 -19.47 -7.10 -43.16
C LEU A 68 -20.10 -5.73 -43.46
N THR A 69 -20.84 -5.11 -42.53
CA THR A 69 -21.46 -3.80 -42.76
C THR A 69 -20.45 -2.67 -42.59
N CYS A 70 -19.63 -2.76 -41.54
CA CYS A 70 -18.67 -1.75 -41.13
C CYS A 70 -17.31 -2.37 -40.74
N VAL A 71 -16.31 -1.52 -40.58
CA VAL A 71 -15.00 -1.89 -40.02
C VAL A 71 -14.88 -1.23 -38.66
N ASN A 72 -14.41 -1.99 -37.68
CA ASN A 72 -14.25 -1.52 -36.31
C ASN A 72 -12.78 -1.40 -35.96
N LEU A 73 -12.43 -0.32 -35.26
CA LEU A 73 -11.18 -0.18 -34.52
C LEU A 73 -11.40 -0.72 -33.11
N PHE A 74 -10.67 -1.78 -32.78
CA PHE A 74 -10.57 -2.31 -31.42
C PHE A 74 -9.34 -1.68 -30.77
N VAL A 75 -9.57 -0.86 -29.74
CA VAL A 75 -8.49 -0.23 -28.99
C VAL A 75 -8.05 -1.17 -27.89
N MET A 76 -6.75 -1.44 -27.86
CA MET A 76 -6.11 -2.37 -26.95
C MET A 76 -4.99 -1.66 -26.17
N PRO A 77 -4.50 -2.24 -25.06
CA PRO A 77 -3.32 -1.72 -24.40
C PRO A 77 -2.12 -1.65 -25.34
N TYR A 78 -1.21 -0.71 -25.07
CA TYR A 78 0.01 -0.56 -25.86
C TYR A 78 0.86 -1.84 -25.83
N ASN A 79 1.22 -2.37 -27.00
CA ASN A 79 1.91 -3.65 -27.14
C ASN A 79 1.12 -4.85 -26.58
N TYR A 80 -0.20 -4.87 -26.83
CA TYR A 80 -1.10 -5.96 -26.43
C TYR A 80 -0.67 -7.38 -26.83
N PRO A 81 0.06 -7.64 -27.95
CA PRO A 81 0.47 -9.00 -28.29
C PRO A 81 1.38 -9.65 -27.25
N VAL A 82 2.12 -8.85 -26.49
CA VAL A 82 2.94 -9.33 -25.36
C VAL A 82 2.13 -9.38 -24.07
N LEU A 83 1.27 -8.38 -23.84
CA LEU A 83 0.49 -8.29 -22.60
C LEU A 83 -0.58 -9.38 -22.48
N LEU A 84 -1.35 -9.63 -23.54
CA LEU A 84 -2.51 -10.53 -23.46
C LEU A 84 -2.10 -11.98 -23.10
N PRO A 85 -1.06 -12.59 -23.69
CA PRO A 85 -0.61 -13.90 -23.26
C PRO A 85 -0.17 -13.93 -21.79
N LEU A 86 0.48 -12.87 -21.30
CA LEU A 86 0.85 -12.76 -19.89
C LEU A 86 -0.41 -12.72 -19.00
N LEU A 87 -1.44 -11.97 -19.37
CA LEU A 87 -2.68 -11.92 -18.61
C LEU A 87 -3.43 -13.26 -18.65
N ASP A 88 -3.48 -13.90 -19.81
CA ASP A 88 -4.14 -15.20 -19.97
C ASP A 88 -3.46 -16.29 -19.12
N ASP A 89 -2.12 -16.33 -19.12
CA ASP A 89 -1.32 -17.20 -18.24
C ASP A 89 -1.58 -16.89 -16.75
N LEU A 90 -1.67 -15.61 -16.38
CA LEU A 90 -1.97 -15.20 -15.01
C LEU A 90 -3.35 -15.71 -14.55
N PHE A 91 -4.36 -15.63 -15.41
CA PHE A 91 -5.72 -16.03 -15.09
C PHE A 91 -5.88 -17.56 -15.09
N LYS A 92 -5.41 -18.24 -16.14
CA LYS A 92 -5.63 -19.68 -16.34
C LYS A 92 -4.67 -20.54 -15.52
N VAL A 93 -3.38 -20.20 -15.50
CA VAL A 93 -2.33 -21.04 -14.88
C VAL A 93 -2.09 -20.63 -13.44
N HIS A 94 -1.96 -19.33 -13.19
CA HIS A 94 -1.54 -18.82 -11.89
C HIS A 94 -2.68 -18.41 -10.95
N LYS A 95 -3.94 -18.43 -11.39
CA LYS A 95 -5.13 -18.06 -10.59
C LYS A 95 -4.91 -16.74 -9.84
N LEU A 96 -4.45 -15.70 -10.55
CA LEU A 96 -4.13 -14.36 -10.02
C LEU A 96 -2.97 -14.31 -9.02
N LYS A 97 -2.18 -15.39 -8.85
CA LYS A 97 -1.00 -15.42 -7.99
C LYS A 97 0.29 -15.45 -8.83
N PRO A 98 0.87 -14.29 -9.18
CA PRO A 98 1.98 -14.22 -10.11
C PRO A 98 3.25 -14.86 -9.51
N ASN A 99 3.84 -15.82 -10.23
CA ASN A 99 5.10 -16.45 -9.87
C ASN A 99 6.31 -15.57 -10.25
N LEU A 100 7.53 -16.00 -9.89
CA LEU A 100 8.74 -15.21 -10.16
C LEU A 100 9.02 -15.00 -11.65
N LYS A 101 8.81 -16.05 -12.48
CA LYS A 101 9.05 -15.98 -13.93
C LYS A 101 8.09 -14.99 -14.60
N TRP A 102 6.82 -15.06 -14.25
CA TRP A 102 5.77 -14.18 -14.74
C TRP A 102 6.05 -12.72 -14.36
N ARG A 103 6.43 -12.47 -13.10
CA ARG A 103 6.81 -11.12 -12.63
C ARG A 103 7.95 -10.55 -13.46
N GLN A 104 9.01 -11.32 -13.70
CA GLN A 104 10.13 -10.89 -14.53
C GLN A 104 9.71 -10.57 -15.97
N ALA A 105 8.85 -11.39 -16.57
CA ALA A 105 8.32 -11.14 -17.90
C ALA A 105 7.46 -9.87 -17.96
N PHE A 106 6.58 -9.67 -16.97
CA PHE A 106 5.74 -8.49 -16.85
C PHE A 106 6.57 -7.21 -16.58
N ASP A 107 7.58 -7.27 -15.72
CA ASP A 107 8.49 -6.16 -15.46
C ASP A 107 9.27 -5.76 -16.72
N ASN A 108 9.67 -6.73 -17.55
CA ASN A 108 10.29 -6.46 -18.83
C ASN A 108 9.32 -5.80 -19.81
N TYR A 109 8.05 -6.22 -19.83
CA TYR A 109 7.01 -5.54 -20.60
C TYR A 109 6.82 -4.09 -20.15
N LEU A 110 6.74 -3.83 -18.83
CA LEU A 110 6.60 -2.46 -18.30
C LEU A 110 7.73 -1.54 -18.73
N LYS A 111 8.97 -2.05 -18.88
CA LYS A 111 10.12 -1.26 -19.38
C LYS A 111 9.95 -0.82 -20.84
N THR A 112 9.16 -1.55 -21.63
CA THR A 112 8.86 -1.20 -23.03
C THR A 112 7.77 -0.15 -23.16
N LEU A 113 6.97 0.06 -22.11
CA LEU A 113 5.89 1.04 -22.11
C LEU A 113 6.43 2.48 -22.08
N PRO A 114 5.77 3.41 -22.79
CA PRO A 114 6.05 4.83 -22.64
C PRO A 114 5.82 5.29 -21.19
N PRO A 115 6.69 6.15 -20.62
CA PRO A 115 6.65 6.49 -19.19
C PRO A 115 5.31 7.04 -18.70
N TYR A 116 4.57 7.74 -19.56
CA TYR A 116 3.28 8.33 -19.21
C TYR A 116 2.17 7.30 -18.93
N TYR A 117 2.26 6.07 -19.46
CA TYR A 117 1.33 4.99 -19.10
C TYR A 117 1.59 4.42 -17.69
N LEU A 118 2.79 4.63 -17.14
CA LEU A 118 3.18 4.07 -15.84
C LEU A 118 2.85 5.00 -14.66
N LEU A 119 2.40 6.24 -14.93
CA LEU A 119 2.18 7.25 -13.90
C LEU A 119 1.21 6.75 -12.81
N THR A 120 0.06 6.25 -13.22
CA THR A 120 -0.97 5.71 -12.31
C THR A 120 -0.45 4.53 -11.50
N LYS A 121 0.37 3.67 -12.12
CA LYS A 121 1.00 2.53 -11.43
C LYS A 121 1.95 3.02 -10.34
N LEU A 122 2.82 3.98 -10.65
CA LEU A 122 3.78 4.54 -9.68
C LEU A 122 3.07 5.26 -8.52
N GLU A 123 2.00 6.00 -8.79
CA GLU A 123 1.18 6.63 -7.76
C GLU A 123 0.49 5.58 -6.88
N SER A 124 -0.11 4.55 -7.49
CA SER A 124 -0.76 3.48 -6.74
C SER A 124 0.22 2.71 -5.85
N GLU A 125 1.44 2.44 -6.31
CA GLU A 125 2.49 1.81 -5.51
C GLU A 125 2.96 2.70 -4.36
N ARG A 126 3.09 4.01 -4.60
CA ARG A 126 3.41 4.98 -3.54
C ARG A 126 2.33 4.98 -2.46
N ILE A 127 1.06 5.02 -2.86
CA ILE A 127 -0.08 4.98 -1.94
C ILE A 127 -0.08 3.66 -1.17
N LEU A 128 0.02 2.52 -1.87
CA LEU A 128 0.02 1.19 -1.25
C LEU A 128 1.19 1.00 -0.28
N ALA A 129 2.39 1.49 -0.63
CA ALA A 129 3.55 1.47 0.25
C ALA A 129 3.38 2.38 1.49
N SER A 130 2.47 3.36 1.41
CA SER A 130 2.12 4.27 2.52
C SER A 130 0.98 3.72 3.38
N VAL A 131 0.23 2.71 2.93
CA VAL A 131 -0.81 2.06 3.75
C VAL A 131 -0.14 1.33 4.92
N GLY A 132 -0.49 1.72 6.15
CA GLY A 132 0.04 1.11 7.38
C GLY A 132 1.40 1.65 7.85
N LYS A 133 2.02 2.57 7.10
CA LYS A 133 3.19 3.34 7.57
C LYS A 133 2.74 4.77 7.82
N LYS A 134 3.13 5.37 8.96
CA LYS A 134 3.02 6.83 9.09
C LYS A 134 3.71 7.43 7.86
N PRO A 135 3.08 8.36 7.12
CA PRO A 135 3.75 9.02 6.00
C PRO A 135 5.12 9.48 6.49
N PRO A 136 6.19 9.37 5.69
CA PRO A 136 7.48 9.93 6.06
C PRO A 136 7.19 11.38 6.46
N GLN A 137 7.31 11.69 7.76
CA GLN A 137 7.17 13.07 8.19
C GLN A 137 8.23 13.82 7.41
N GLU A 138 7.83 14.84 6.64
CA GLU A 138 8.79 15.72 6.03
C GLU A 138 9.49 16.43 7.20
N ILE A 139 10.68 15.94 7.55
CA ILE A 139 11.42 16.36 8.74
C ILE A 139 11.83 17.84 8.64
N GLY A 140 11.85 18.40 7.42
CA GLY A 140 11.98 19.83 7.24
C GLY A 140 12.05 20.26 5.78
N ILE A 141 11.95 21.57 5.58
CA ILE A 141 12.19 22.24 4.30
C ILE A 141 13.71 22.30 4.10
N LYS A 142 14.22 21.63 3.05
CA LYS A 142 15.64 21.72 2.68
C LYS A 142 15.98 23.14 2.25
N VAL A 143 16.86 23.79 3.00
CA VAL A 143 17.39 25.10 2.62
C VAL A 143 18.44 24.87 1.54
N LYS A 144 18.09 25.20 0.29
CA LYS A 144 19.04 25.15 -0.80
C LYS A 144 19.88 26.42 -0.75
N ASN A 145 21.15 26.27 -0.38
CA ASN A 145 22.13 27.33 -0.62
C ASN A 145 22.22 27.53 -2.13
N HIS A 146 21.75 28.67 -2.63
CA HIS A 146 22.01 29.10 -4.00
C HIS A 146 23.49 29.49 -4.12
N SER A 147 24.38 28.50 -4.12
CA SER A 147 25.78 28.65 -4.54
C SER A 147 25.95 28.52 -6.06
N GLY A 148 24.85 28.44 -6.81
CA GLY A 148 24.85 28.41 -8.26
C GLY A 148 24.78 29.81 -8.86
N GLY A 149 25.92 30.35 -9.27
CA GLY A 149 26.06 31.28 -10.40
C GLY A 149 25.54 32.72 -10.28
N GLY A 150 24.91 33.11 -9.16
CA GLY A 150 24.51 34.49 -8.88
C GLY A 150 25.29 35.04 -7.70
N VAL A 151 26.01 36.15 -7.89
CA VAL A 151 26.73 36.85 -6.81
C VAL A 151 25.74 37.11 -5.67
N SER A 152 25.95 36.49 -4.50
CA SER A 152 25.12 36.69 -3.32
C SER A 152 24.92 38.19 -3.09
N LEU A 153 23.71 38.64 -2.72
CA LEU A 153 23.37 40.06 -2.60
C LEU A 153 24.38 40.81 -1.68
N THR A 154 24.93 40.10 -0.70
CA THR A 154 25.98 40.56 0.24
C THR A 154 27.36 40.79 -0.40
N HIS A 155 27.58 40.33 -1.63
CA HIS A 155 28.79 40.54 -2.43
C HIS A 155 28.62 41.60 -3.53
N SER A 156 27.39 42.06 -3.79
CA SER A 156 27.16 43.20 -4.69
C SER A 156 27.85 44.45 -4.14
N LYS A 157 28.72 45.07 -4.95
CA LYS A 157 29.39 46.33 -4.60
C LYS A 157 28.38 47.44 -4.27
N ASN A 158 27.22 47.41 -4.93
CA ASN A 158 26.16 48.40 -4.73
C ASN A 158 25.46 48.20 -3.39
N PHE A 159 25.17 46.95 -3.02
CA PHE A 159 24.53 46.64 -1.74
C PHE A 159 25.45 46.94 -0.55
N ARG A 160 26.76 46.65 -0.67
CA ARG A 160 27.75 47.00 0.36
C ARG A 160 27.90 48.52 0.54
N LYS A 161 27.85 49.29 -0.56
CA LYS A 161 27.88 50.75 -0.49
C LYS A 161 26.64 51.29 0.24
N LEU A 162 25.45 50.81 -0.13
CA LEU A 162 24.20 51.21 0.51
C LEU A 162 24.17 50.85 2.01
N LEU A 163 24.59 49.63 2.37
CA LEU A 163 24.67 49.22 3.77
C LEU A 163 25.64 50.09 4.59
N LYS A 164 26.79 50.45 4.01
CA LYS A 164 27.77 51.33 4.65
C LYS A 164 27.21 52.75 4.86
N GLU A 165 26.39 53.22 3.92
CA GLU A 165 25.74 54.54 3.99
C GLU A 165 24.63 54.59 5.06
N ILE A 166 23.91 53.49 5.26
CA ILE A 166 22.84 53.41 6.27
C ILE A 166 23.38 53.18 7.68
N ILE A 167 24.42 52.35 7.84
CA ILE A 167 24.87 51.87 9.16
C ILE A 167 26.09 52.66 9.68
N GLY A 168 26.78 53.43 8.82
CA GLY A 168 27.90 54.29 9.20
C GLY A 168 29.22 53.57 9.51
N GLU A 169 29.19 52.26 9.81
CA GLU A 169 30.39 51.43 10.03
C GLU A 169 30.59 50.37 8.96
N THR A 170 31.86 50.09 8.62
CA THR A 170 32.21 48.89 7.86
C THR A 170 32.03 47.68 8.77
N VAL A 171 30.92 46.95 8.59
CA VAL A 171 30.69 45.66 9.26
C VAL A 171 31.98 44.83 9.12
N PRO A 172 32.60 44.40 10.24
CA PRO A 172 33.77 43.54 10.15
C PRO A 172 33.39 42.35 9.29
N ARG A 173 34.32 41.90 8.43
CA ARG A 173 34.10 40.68 7.65
C ARG A 173 33.53 39.64 8.62
N LEU A 174 32.33 39.15 8.35
CA LEU A 174 31.84 37.88 8.90
C LEU A 174 32.73 36.80 8.28
N THR A 175 34.00 36.81 8.70
CA THR A 175 34.99 35.81 8.40
C THR A 175 34.53 34.56 9.11
N GLU A 176 34.33 33.51 8.31
CA GLU A 176 33.99 32.15 8.72
C GLU A 176 32.52 31.89 9.06
N LEU A 177 31.61 32.23 8.13
CA LEU A 177 30.50 31.30 7.89
C LEU A 177 31.06 30.16 7.03
N ASN A 178 31.43 29.05 7.69
CA ASN A 178 31.81 27.82 7.03
C ASN A 178 30.63 27.33 6.19
N THR A 179 30.61 27.63 4.89
CA THR A 179 29.50 27.26 3.99
C THR A 179 29.34 25.74 3.83
N LYS A 180 30.30 24.95 4.33
CA LYS A 180 30.21 23.48 4.42
C LYS A 180 29.42 23.00 5.63
N GLU A 181 29.25 23.79 6.70
CA GLU A 181 28.45 23.42 7.88
C GLU A 181 26.95 23.40 7.63
N PHE A 182 26.49 24.12 6.59
CA PHE A 182 25.07 24.23 6.26
C PHE A 182 24.64 23.26 5.14
N ALA A 183 25.52 22.36 4.69
CA ALA A 183 25.18 21.35 3.70
C ALA A 183 24.14 20.37 4.29
N GLY A 184 22.92 20.40 3.76
CA GLY A 184 21.82 19.56 4.23
C GLY A 184 20.98 20.16 5.36
N PHE A 185 21.18 21.44 5.69
CA PHE A 185 20.36 22.16 6.65
C PHE A 185 18.88 22.14 6.25
N GLN A 186 18.02 21.79 7.21
CA GLN A 186 16.59 21.69 7.03
C GLN A 186 15.90 22.50 8.13
N VAL A 187 14.98 23.38 7.74
CA VAL A 187 14.10 24.05 8.70
C VAL A 187 13.00 23.07 9.05
N GLY A 188 12.94 22.68 10.33
CA GLY A 188 11.93 21.75 10.83
C GLY A 188 10.52 22.26 10.57
N LEU A 189 9.63 21.37 10.13
CA LEU A 189 8.21 21.69 9.98
C LEU A 189 7.49 21.52 11.32
N LEU A 190 6.50 22.37 11.58
CA LEU A 190 5.65 22.25 12.77
C LEU A 190 4.85 20.95 12.68
N ASN A 191 5.21 19.99 13.50
CA ASN A 191 4.48 18.75 13.62
C ASN A 191 3.26 18.94 14.53
N LYS A 192 2.07 19.03 13.93
CA LYS A 192 0.81 19.25 14.67
C LYS A 192 0.40 18.06 15.53
N ASP A 193 0.95 16.88 15.26
CA ASP A 193 0.62 15.66 15.98
C ASP A 193 1.53 15.41 17.20
N LEU A 194 2.62 16.19 17.35
CA LEU A 194 3.49 16.10 18.52
C LEU A 194 2.86 16.84 19.71
N LYS A 195 2.40 16.06 20.69
CA LYS A 195 1.94 16.60 21.98
C LYS A 195 3.16 16.90 22.88
N PRO A 196 3.34 18.15 23.35
CA PRO A 196 4.44 18.54 24.22
C PRO A 196 4.48 17.70 25.51
N GLN A 197 5.62 17.10 25.85
CA GLN A 197 5.78 16.26 27.04
C GLN A 197 6.42 17.05 28.18
N THR A 198 5.72 18.06 28.70
CA THR A 198 6.27 19.08 29.62
C THR A 198 6.84 18.52 30.94
N TYR A 199 6.39 17.36 31.41
CA TYR A 199 6.92 16.70 32.61
C TYR A 199 8.14 15.80 32.34
N ARG A 200 8.41 15.44 31.08
CA ARG A 200 9.51 14.54 30.68
C ARG A 200 10.62 15.28 29.94
N ASN A 201 10.24 16.22 29.08
CA ASN A 201 11.14 16.97 28.22
C ASN A 201 11.11 18.47 28.59
N ALA A 202 12.25 19.00 29.03
CA ALA A 202 12.38 20.40 29.42
C ALA A 202 12.25 21.37 28.23
N TYR A 203 12.59 20.93 27.02
CA TYR A 203 12.51 21.75 25.81
C TYR A 203 11.06 22.01 25.35
N ASP A 204 10.12 21.20 25.83
CA ASP A 204 8.70 21.31 25.49
C ASP A 204 7.96 22.34 26.37
N ILE A 205 8.63 22.92 27.38
CA ILE A 205 8.01 23.89 28.30
C ILE A 205 8.06 25.29 27.69
N PRO A 206 6.91 25.92 27.40
CA PRO A 206 6.88 27.27 26.86
C PRO A 206 7.40 28.29 27.88
N ARG A 207 8.01 29.38 27.39
CA ARG A 207 8.47 30.48 28.26
C ARG A 207 7.32 31.11 29.06
N ARG A 208 6.10 31.11 28.49
CA ARG A 208 4.89 31.56 29.17
C ARG A 208 4.50 30.53 30.23
N GLY A 209 4.48 30.91 31.50
CA GLY A 209 4.11 30.00 32.59
C GLY A 209 5.23 29.06 33.08
N LEU A 210 6.49 29.28 32.68
CA LEU A 210 7.63 28.43 33.07
C LEU A 210 7.76 28.23 34.59
N LEU A 211 7.63 29.31 35.37
CA LEU A 211 7.76 29.25 36.84
C LEU A 211 6.64 28.44 37.50
N ASP A 212 5.43 28.57 36.97
CA ASP A 212 4.26 27.82 37.44
C ASP A 212 4.39 26.33 37.08
N GLN A 213 4.77 26.01 35.84
CA GLN A 213 5.07 24.64 35.42
C GLN A 213 6.20 24.02 36.27
N LEU A 214 7.25 24.77 36.57
CA LEU A 214 8.35 24.29 37.41
C LEU A 214 7.88 24.00 38.84
N THR A 215 6.99 24.83 39.38
CA THR A 215 6.41 24.63 40.72
C THR A 215 5.52 23.38 40.75
N ARG A 216 4.75 23.12 39.69
CA ARG A 216 3.96 21.88 39.52
C ARG A 216 4.87 20.66 39.38
N MET A 217 5.90 20.72 38.53
CA MET A 217 6.89 19.65 38.37
C MET A 217 7.58 19.32 39.69
N ARG A 218 8.01 20.34 40.44
CA ARG A 218 8.63 20.17 41.76
C ARG A 218 7.67 19.52 42.75
N SER A 219 6.43 20.00 42.80
CA SER A 219 5.41 19.44 43.69
C SER A 219 5.09 17.99 43.34
N ASN A 220 5.05 17.65 42.05
CA ASN A 220 4.80 16.31 41.56
C ASN A 220 5.99 15.36 41.79
N LEU A 221 7.23 15.86 41.74
CA LEU A 221 8.42 15.08 42.06
C LEU A 221 8.52 14.77 43.56
N LEU A 222 8.18 15.75 44.41
CA LEU A 222 8.32 15.64 45.86
C LEU A 222 7.12 14.96 46.55
N LYS A 223 5.93 14.98 45.95
CA LYS A 223 4.79 14.22 46.43
C LYS A 223 4.84 12.81 45.83
N THR A 224 4.87 11.79 46.67
CA THR A 224 4.87 10.37 46.28
C THR A 224 3.50 9.94 45.73
N HIS A 225 3.10 10.48 44.59
CA HIS A 225 1.93 10.01 43.86
C HIS A 225 2.33 8.92 42.85
N LYS A 226 1.47 7.91 42.68
CA LYS A 226 1.67 6.86 41.65
C LYS A 226 1.52 7.39 40.21
N PHE A 227 0.92 8.57 40.06
CA PHE A 227 0.61 9.20 38.78
C PHE A 227 0.96 10.69 38.81
N ILE A 228 1.30 11.24 37.63
CA ILE A 228 1.62 12.67 37.47
C ILE A 228 0.31 13.47 37.57
N VAL A 229 0.14 14.21 38.66
CA VAL A 229 -1.08 15.01 38.88
C VAL A 229 -1.00 16.31 38.07
N GLY A 230 -1.99 16.56 37.21
CA GLY A 230 -2.09 17.78 36.38
C GLY A 230 -1.62 17.61 34.93
N GLN A 231 -1.56 16.37 34.44
CA GLN A 231 -1.60 16.11 33.01
C GLN A 231 -3.06 16.26 32.51
N ASP A 232 -3.25 16.72 31.29
CA ASP A 232 -4.58 16.73 30.65
C ASP A 232 -5.05 15.26 30.54
N GLU A 233 -6.05 14.86 31.33
CA GLU A 233 -6.53 13.46 31.42
C GLU A 233 -6.95 12.93 30.05
N ASP A 234 -7.50 13.80 29.19
CA ASP A 234 -7.84 13.48 27.79
C ASP A 234 -6.61 13.06 26.95
N SER A 235 -5.40 13.49 27.33
CA SER A 235 -4.18 13.07 26.65
C SER A 235 -3.77 11.64 26.98
N LEU A 236 -4.18 11.10 28.14
CA LEU A 236 -3.95 9.69 28.49
C LEU A 236 -4.93 8.77 27.75
N HIS A 237 -6.14 9.27 27.47
CA HIS A 237 -7.20 8.50 26.80
C HIS A 237 -7.19 8.61 25.26
N SER A 238 -6.39 9.51 24.68
CA SER A 238 -6.28 9.70 23.22
C SER A 238 -5.09 8.98 22.58
N VAL A 239 -4.50 8.00 23.27
CA VAL A 239 -3.38 7.20 22.75
C VAL A 239 -3.94 6.07 21.87
N PRO A 240 -3.47 5.90 20.62
CA PRO A 240 -3.89 4.79 19.77
C PRO A 240 -3.68 3.43 20.45
N VAL A 241 -4.60 2.49 20.25
CA VAL A 241 -4.57 1.15 20.87
C VAL A 241 -3.21 0.45 20.69
N ALA A 242 -2.55 0.65 19.54
CA ALA A 242 -1.22 0.10 19.26
C ALA A 242 -0.10 0.56 20.24
N GLN A 243 -0.30 1.68 20.93
CA GLN A 243 0.64 2.23 21.93
C GLN A 243 0.22 1.97 23.37
N MET A 244 -1.00 1.47 23.62
CA MET A 244 -1.50 1.19 24.97
C MET A 244 -0.95 -0.12 25.58
N GLY A 245 -0.01 -0.78 24.89
CA GLY A 245 0.56 -2.06 25.31
C GLY A 245 -0.34 -3.26 24.98
N ASN A 246 0.20 -4.47 25.13
CA ASN A 246 -0.50 -5.71 24.80
C ASN A 246 -1.40 -6.15 25.95
N TYR A 247 -2.60 -5.57 26.08
CA TYR A 247 -3.56 -5.94 27.14
C TYR A 247 -3.91 -7.44 27.13
N GLN A 248 -3.84 -8.09 25.97
CA GLN A 248 -4.03 -9.54 25.84
C GLN A 248 -2.97 -10.35 26.62
N GLU A 249 -1.75 -9.84 26.75
CA GLU A 249 -0.68 -10.48 27.52
C GLU A 249 -0.92 -10.31 29.02
N TYR A 250 -1.40 -9.13 29.43
CA TYR A 250 -1.81 -8.87 30.81
C TYR A 250 -2.98 -9.78 31.24
N LEU A 251 -4.01 -9.94 30.39
CA LEU A 251 -5.11 -10.88 30.64
C LEU A 251 -4.64 -12.33 30.81
N LYS A 252 -3.55 -12.74 30.16
CA LYS A 252 -2.95 -14.08 30.32
C LYS A 252 -2.19 -14.22 31.64
N THR A 253 -1.65 -13.12 32.18
CA THR A 253 -0.96 -13.10 33.48
C THR A 253 -1.91 -12.88 34.66
N LEU A 254 -3.11 -12.34 34.41
CA LEU A 254 -4.15 -12.29 35.42
C LEU A 254 -4.52 -13.72 35.80
N ALA A 255 -4.26 -14.07 37.06
CA ALA A 255 -4.77 -15.29 37.65
C ALA A 255 -6.27 -15.32 37.39
N SER A 256 -6.76 -16.41 36.80
CA SER A 256 -8.19 -16.61 36.59
C SER A 256 -8.87 -16.39 37.94
N PRO A 257 -9.87 -15.48 38.03
CA PRO A 257 -10.63 -15.32 39.26
C PRO A 257 -11.07 -16.71 39.71
N LEU A 258 -10.63 -17.13 40.89
CA LEU A 258 -11.15 -18.34 41.51
C LEU A 258 -12.65 -18.17 41.52
N ARG A 259 -13.38 -19.10 40.90
CA ARG A 259 -14.84 -19.11 40.94
C ARG A 259 -15.26 -18.87 42.38
N GLU A 260 -16.09 -17.85 42.60
CA GLU A 260 -16.76 -17.71 43.89
C GLU A 260 -17.39 -19.06 44.21
N ILE A 261 -17.09 -19.57 45.39
CA ILE A 261 -17.68 -20.81 45.87
C ILE A 261 -19.16 -20.49 46.07
N ASP A 262 -19.94 -20.83 45.05
CA ASP A 262 -21.40 -20.81 45.08
C ASP A 262 -21.86 -21.50 46.39
N PRO A 263 -22.41 -20.74 47.36
CA PRO A 263 -22.79 -21.30 48.64
C PRO A 263 -24.00 -22.24 48.54
N ASP A 264 -24.66 -22.32 47.38
CA ASP A 264 -25.82 -23.21 47.15
C ASP A 264 -25.51 -24.43 46.26
N GLN A 265 -24.25 -24.72 45.98
CA GLN A 265 -23.85 -25.99 45.37
C GLN A 265 -23.47 -27.04 46.44
N PRO A 266 -24.11 -28.22 46.45
CA PRO A 266 -23.77 -29.28 47.40
C PRO A 266 -22.32 -29.75 47.19
N LYS A 267 -21.53 -29.73 48.27
CA LYS A 267 -20.12 -30.13 48.30
C LYS A 267 -19.92 -31.51 47.67
N ARG A 268 -19.16 -31.57 46.57
CA ARG A 268 -18.60 -32.81 46.02
C ARG A 268 -17.70 -33.46 47.07
N LEU A 269 -18.20 -34.55 47.66
CA LEU A 269 -17.51 -35.34 48.68
C LEU A 269 -16.47 -36.33 48.12
N HIS A 270 -16.21 -36.36 46.79
CA HIS A 270 -15.20 -37.27 46.26
C HIS A 270 -14.45 -36.72 45.04
N THR A 271 -13.13 -36.74 45.15
CA THR A 271 -12.15 -36.29 44.14
C THR A 271 -11.89 -37.31 43.03
N PHE A 272 -12.48 -38.50 43.07
CA PHE A 272 -12.44 -39.42 41.92
C PHE A 272 -13.51 -40.51 42.04
N GLY A 273 -14.17 -40.84 40.93
CA GLY A 273 -14.85 -42.13 40.76
C GLY A 273 -16.19 -42.30 41.47
N ASN A 274 -17.15 -42.81 40.71
CA ASN A 274 -18.58 -42.86 41.00
C ASN A 274 -18.94 -43.67 42.27
N PRO A 275 -19.89 -43.23 43.12
CA PRO A 275 -20.16 -43.96 44.36
C PRO A 275 -20.67 -45.38 44.15
N PHE A 276 -21.53 -45.68 43.14
CA PHE A 276 -21.91 -47.08 42.82
C PHE A 276 -22.40 -47.35 41.37
N LYS A 277 -22.31 -46.38 40.43
CA LYS A 277 -22.78 -46.59 39.04
C LYS A 277 -21.95 -45.83 38.01
N GLN A 278 -20.82 -46.39 37.57
CA GLN A 278 -20.13 -45.89 36.38
C GLN A 278 -21.02 -46.08 35.15
N ASP A 279 -21.35 -44.97 34.46
CA ASP A 279 -21.50 -44.84 32.99
C ASP A 279 -22.04 -43.43 32.68
N LYS A 280 -21.18 -42.41 32.52
CA LYS A 280 -20.47 -41.92 31.32
C LYS A 280 -21.36 -41.39 30.17
N LYS A 281 -21.50 -40.06 30.23
CA LYS A 281 -21.48 -39.07 29.12
C LYS A 281 -22.83 -38.63 28.57
N GLY A 282 -23.66 -38.09 29.46
CA GLY A 282 -24.52 -36.97 29.12
C GLY A 282 -23.80 -35.63 29.34
N MET A 283 -24.25 -34.63 28.58
CA MET A 283 -24.11 -33.18 28.72
C MET A 283 -22.99 -32.45 27.96
N MET A 284 -23.46 -31.49 27.15
CA MET A 284 -22.81 -30.37 26.45
C MET A 284 -22.15 -30.79 25.12
N ILE A 285 -22.52 -30.27 23.94
CA ILE A 285 -22.64 -28.85 23.55
C ILE A 285 -23.53 -28.78 22.28
N ASP A 286 -24.55 -27.92 22.27
CA ASP A 286 -25.25 -27.48 21.05
C ASP A 286 -24.91 -26.00 20.79
N GLU A 287 -25.06 -25.61 19.52
CA GLU A 287 -24.43 -24.55 18.71
C GLU A 287 -24.30 -23.11 19.27
N ALA A 288 -23.30 -22.41 18.67
CA ALA A 288 -23.23 -20.97 18.39
C ALA A 288 -22.42 -20.03 19.31
N ASP A 289 -21.10 -20.04 19.11
CA ASP A 289 -20.16 -18.90 18.99
C ASP A 289 -18.78 -19.57 18.72
N GLU A 290 -17.84 -19.13 17.90
CA GLU A 290 -17.42 -17.80 17.54
C GLU A 290 -16.46 -17.90 16.34
N PHE A 291 -16.35 -16.77 15.67
CA PHE A 291 -15.41 -16.36 14.64
C PHE A 291 -13.91 -16.67 14.91
N VAL A 292 -13.09 -16.51 13.85
CA VAL A 292 -11.63 -16.18 13.82
C VAL A 292 -10.64 -17.26 13.29
N ALA A 293 -10.37 -17.10 11.97
CA ALA A 293 -9.07 -16.99 11.29
C ALA A 293 -7.80 -17.74 11.78
N GLY A 294 -7.11 -18.41 10.84
CA GLY A 294 -5.64 -18.57 10.88
C GLY A 294 -5.05 -19.72 10.06
N PRO A 295 -4.01 -19.52 9.22
CA PRO A 295 -3.54 -20.49 8.21
C PRO A 295 -2.35 -21.37 8.69
N GLN A 296 -2.13 -22.54 8.06
CA GLN A 296 -0.89 -22.88 7.30
C GLN A 296 -0.69 -24.39 6.99
N ASN A 297 -0.08 -24.58 5.83
CA ASN A 297 0.42 -25.80 5.16
C ASN A 297 1.24 -26.80 6.04
N LYS A 298 1.12 -28.11 5.76
CA LYS A 298 2.12 -28.93 5.01
C LYS A 298 1.86 -30.45 5.08
N VAL A 299 1.77 -31.06 3.88
CA VAL A 299 2.44 -32.30 3.41
C VAL A 299 2.15 -33.65 4.10
N LYS A 300 1.53 -34.59 3.35
CA LYS A 300 2.08 -35.93 2.94
C LYS A 300 1.01 -36.81 2.23
N ARG A 301 1.36 -37.37 1.06
CA ARG A 301 0.84 -38.66 0.53
C ARG A 301 1.89 -39.74 0.87
N PRO A 302 1.55 -41.03 1.06
CA PRO A 302 1.28 -42.03 -0.02
C PRO A 302 0.07 -42.96 0.30
N GLY A 303 -0.65 -43.55 -0.68
CA GLY A 303 -0.41 -44.86 -1.34
C GLY A 303 -0.60 -46.04 -0.36
N GLU A 304 -1.44 -47.07 -0.52
CA GLU A 304 -2.26 -47.65 -1.61
C GLU A 304 -3.32 -48.63 -0.97
N PRO A 305 -3.92 -49.66 -1.61
CA PRO A 305 -5.37 -49.84 -1.79
C PRO A 305 -6.04 -50.95 -0.94
N ASN A 306 -7.38 -50.95 -0.84
CA ASN A 306 -8.25 -52.09 -1.17
C ASN A 306 -9.71 -51.87 -0.72
N SER A 307 -10.63 -51.85 -1.70
CA SER A 307 -11.99 -52.37 -1.53
C SER A 307 -11.92 -53.89 -1.30
N PRO A 308 -12.92 -54.59 -0.70
CA PRO A 308 -14.18 -54.82 -1.42
C PRO A 308 -15.44 -55.05 -0.55
N LEU A 309 -16.57 -55.23 -1.28
CA LEU A 309 -17.87 -55.82 -0.89
C LEU A 309 -18.78 -54.95 -0.01
N SER A 310 -19.84 -54.33 -0.57
CA SER A 310 -21.09 -54.91 -1.10
C SER A 310 -21.90 -55.71 -0.08
N SER A 311 -23.09 -55.20 0.28
CA SER A 311 -24.36 -55.94 0.48
C SER A 311 -25.46 -54.89 0.76
N LYS A 312 -26.29 -54.56 -0.24
CA LYS A 312 -27.61 -55.16 -0.54
C LYS A 312 -28.73 -54.78 0.44
N ARG A 313 -29.73 -54.10 -0.15
CA ARG A 313 -31.19 -54.30 -0.02
C ARG A 313 -31.82 -53.87 1.33
N ARG A 314 -33.05 -53.34 1.41
CA ARG A 314 -34.21 -53.31 0.48
C ARG A 314 -35.30 -52.38 1.07
N ARG A 315 -36.18 -51.92 0.16
CA ARG A 315 -37.62 -51.59 0.33
C ARG A 315 -37.97 -50.30 1.09
N ASN A 316 -38.91 -49.48 0.64
CA ASN A 316 -39.88 -49.52 -0.48
C ASN A 316 -39.82 -48.22 -1.28
#